data_AF-A0A6H1P319-F1
#
_entry.id   AF-A0A6H1P319-F1
#
_cell.length_a   1.000
_cell.length_b   1.000
_cell.length_c   1.000
_cell.angle_alpha   90.00
_cell.angle_beta   90.00
_cell.angle_gamma   90.00
#
_symmetry.space_group_name_H-M   'P 1'
#
loop_
_entity.id
_entity.type
_entity.pdbx_description
1 polymer ?
#
loop_
_entity_poly.entity_id
_entity_poly.type
_entity_poly.pdbx_seq_one_letter_code
_entity_poly.pdbx_strand_id
1 'polypeptide(L)' 'MANQSEAKKISVNSTISLKGIVKAIFNDTVHVQIGGKIITLPASELLLEKPLQ' A
#
# COMPACT_ATOMS: atom_id res chain seq x y z
N MET A 1 23.80 19.87 -10.43
CA MET A 1 23.69 19.03 -11.65
C MET A 1 22.50 18.11 -11.44
N ALA A 2 21.63 17.99 -12.45
CA ALA A 2 20.25 17.54 -12.34
C ALA A 2 20.10 16.09 -11.85
N ASN A 3 19.12 15.87 -10.96
CA ASN A 3 18.63 14.56 -10.55
C ASN A 3 18.02 13.84 -11.76
N GLN A 4 18.78 12.99 -12.44
CA GLN A 4 18.22 11.95 -13.30
C GLN A 4 17.74 10.81 -12.41
N SER A 5 16.63 11.04 -11.73
CA SER A 5 15.73 9.93 -11.40
C SER A 5 15.20 9.40 -12.72
N GLU A 6 15.90 8.39 -13.28
CA GLU A 6 15.35 7.55 -14.34
C GLU A 6 13.96 7.13 -13.91
N ALA A 7 12.95 7.70 -14.58
CA ALA A 7 11.57 7.33 -14.33
C ALA A 7 11.44 5.85 -14.69
N LYS A 8 11.48 4.96 -13.69
CA LYS A 8 11.23 3.53 -13.87
C LYS A 8 9.93 3.42 -14.66
N LYS A 9 10.04 2.98 -15.92
CA LYS A 9 8.94 2.97 -16.87
C LYS A 9 7.99 1.86 -16.45
N ILE A 10 6.95 2.21 -15.70
CA ILE A 10 5.88 1.29 -15.30
C ILE A 10 5.07 0.98 -16.56
N SER A 11 4.85 -0.31 -16.85
CA SER A 11 3.97 -0.75 -17.93
C SER A 11 2.68 -1.35 -17.38
N VAL A 12 1.65 -1.44 -18.22
CA VAL A 12 0.41 -2.15 -17.87
C VAL A 12 0.73 -3.59 -17.46
N ASN A 13 0.10 -4.07 -16.39
CA ASN A 13 0.35 -5.38 -15.76
C ASN A 13 1.70 -5.54 -15.06
N SER A 14 2.47 -4.46 -14.86
CA SER A 14 3.64 -4.51 -13.98
C SER A 14 3.21 -4.65 -12.52
N THR A 15 3.85 -5.57 -11.80
CA THR A 15 3.78 -5.62 -10.33
C THR A 15 4.68 -4.53 -9.75
N ILE A 16 4.13 -3.71 -8.85
CA ILE A 16 4.87 -2.66 -8.14
C ILE A 16 4.67 -2.79 -6.63
N SER A 17 5.63 -2.28 -5.86
CA SER A 17 5.50 -2.11 -4.41
C SER A 17 5.35 -0.63 -4.09
N LEU A 18 4.34 -0.29 -3.28
CA LEU A 18 4.07 1.07 -2.85
C LEU A 18 4.14 1.17 -1.32
N LYS A 19 4.58 2.32 -0.82
CA LYS A 19 4.48 2.63 0.61
C LYS A 19 3.08 3.13 0.92
N GLY A 20 2.42 2.50 1.89
CA GLY A 20 1.12 2.91 2.41
C GLY A 20 1.15 3.05 3.93
N ILE A 21 0.19 3.79 4.47
CA ILE A 21 0.00 3.97 5.92
C ILE A 21 -1.38 3.45 6.28
N VAL A 22 -1.46 2.51 7.22
CA VAL A 22 -2.74 2.04 7.77
C VAL A 22 -3.37 3.18 8.57
N LYS A 23 -4.58 3.59 8.18
CA LYS A 23 -5.34 4.66 8.84
C LYS A 23 -6.46 4.12 9.72
N ALA A 24 -7.06 2.99 9.35
CA ALA A 24 -8.07 2.31 10.12
C ALA A 24 -8.05 0.81 9.83
N ILE A 25 -8.44 0.02 10.84
CA ILE A 25 -8.69 -1.40 10.75
C ILE A 25 -10.12 -1.62 11.24
N PHE A 26 -10.95 -2.19 10.38
CA PHE A 26 -12.28 -2.67 10.71
C PHE A 26 -12.27 -4.20 10.66
N ASN A 27 -13.38 -4.82 11.06
CA ASN A 27 -13.43 -6.27 11.27
C ASN A 27 -13.04 -7.07 10.01
N ASP A 28 -13.43 -6.61 8.83
CA ASP A 28 -13.23 -7.29 7.54
C ASP A 28 -12.34 -6.52 6.56
N THR A 29 -11.95 -5.29 6.89
CA THR A 29 -11.28 -4.37 5.95
C THR A 29 -10.21 -3.53 6.63
N VAL A 30 -9.15 -3.22 5.87
CA VAL A 30 -8.08 -2.32 6.26
C VAL A 30 -8.06 -1.13 5.31
N HIS A 31 -8.02 0.07 5.87
CA HIS A 31 -7.95 1.30 5.10
C HIS A 31 -6.50 1.79 5.07
N VAL A 32 -5.88 1.74 3.90
CA VAL A 32 -4.49 2.13 3.67
C VAL A 32 -4.44 3.42 2.86
N GLN A 33 -3.80 4.45 3.40
CA GLN A 33 -3.50 5.67 2.65
C GLN A 33 -2.25 5.46 1.79
N ILE A 34 -2.40 5.68 0.48
CA ILE A 34 -1.29 5.70 -0.48
C ILE A 34 -1.31 7.07 -1.17
N GLY A 35 -0.27 7.86 -0.95
CA GLY A 35 -0.27 9.27 -1.35
C GLY A 35 -1.42 10.05 -0.69
N GLY A 36 -2.29 10.66 -1.52
CA GLY A 36 -3.45 11.44 -1.05
C GLY A 36 -4.78 10.68 -1.00
N LYS A 37 -4.81 9.37 -1.27
CA LYS A 37 -6.04 8.57 -1.36
C LYS A 37 -6.07 7.46 -0.34
N ILE A 38 -7.27 7.10 0.13
CA ILE A 38 -7.52 5.91 0.97
C ILE A 38 -7.99 4.77 0.06
N ILE A 39 -7.31 3.62 0.17
CA ILE A 39 -7.66 2.38 -0.51
C ILE A 39 -8.10 1.39 0.57
N THR A 40 -9.24 0.73 0.34
CA THR A 40 -9.77 -0.31 1.23
C THR A 40 -9.38 -1.67 0.69
N LEU A 41 -8.75 -2.48 1.54
CA LEU A 41 -8.33 -3.84 1.23
C LEU A 41 -9.00 -4.82 2.21
N PRO A 42 -9.41 -6.02 1.78
CA PRO A 42 -9.92 -7.04 2.70
C PRO A 42 -8.85 -7.42 3.73
N ALA A 43 -9.24 -7.49 5.00
CA ALA A 43 -8.34 -7.86 6.08
C ALA A 43 -7.78 -9.30 5.93
N SER A 44 -8.47 -10.17 5.19
CA SER A 44 -8.00 -11.54 4.92
C SER A 44 -6.77 -11.61 4.01
N GLU A 45 -6.57 -10.60 3.15
CA GLU A 45 -5.43 -10.55 2.21
C GLU A 45 -4.16 -9.99 2.86
N LEU A 46 -4.36 -9.18 3.90
CA LEU A 46 -3.28 -8.67 4.73
C LEU A 46 -3.18 -9.62 5.90
N LEU A 47 -2.29 -10.62 5.83
CA LEU A 47 -1.93 -11.47 6.96
C LEU A 47 -1.42 -10.58 8.10
N LEU A 48 -2.35 -9.99 8.83
CA LEU A 48 -2.12 -9.19 10.02
C LEU A 48 -1.67 -10.21 11.04
N GLU A 49 -0.36 -10.40 11.13
CA GLU A 49 0.26 -11.05 12.27
C GLU A 49 -0.35 -10.38 13.50
N LYS A 50 -1.15 -11.15 14.26
CA LYS A 50 -1.74 -10.66 15.50
C LYS A 50 -0.61 -10.02 16.29
N PRO A 51 -0.75 -8.77 16.78
CA PRO A 51 0.24 -8.24 17.69
C PRO A 51 0.32 -9.22 18.87
N LEU A 52 1.51 -9.80 19.10
CA LEU A 52 1.78 -10.52 20.33
C LEU A 52 1.50 -9.52 21.47
N GLN A 53 0.45 -9.81 22.25
CA GLN A 53 0.22 -9.21 23.55
C GLN A 53 1.20 -9.79 24.56
#